data_AF-A0A7C2VXH7-F1
#
_entry.id   AF-A0A7C2VXH7-F1
#
_cell.length_a   1.000
_cell.length_b   1.000
_cell.length_c   1.000
_cell.angle_alpha   90.00
_cell.angle_beta   90.00
_cell.angle_gamma   90.00
#
_symmetry.space_group_name_H-M   'P 1'
#
loop_
_entity.id
_entity.type
_entity.pdbx_description
1 polymer ?
#
loop_
_entity_poly.entity_id
_entity_poly.type
_entity_poly.pdbx_seq_one_letter_code
_entity_poly.pdbx_strand_id
1 'polypeptide(L)' 'MNEEIDNIDRKIISILLNEGRKSFNEISLIVGVSTGTVANRIKKLLKKGVIKKFTVDL' A
#
# COMPACT_ATOMS: atom_id res chain seq x y z
N MET A 1 -12.43 -16.88 -1.62
CA MET A 1 -12.90 -15.67 -2.32
C MET A 1 -11.69 -14.83 -2.66
N ASN A 2 -11.29 -14.77 -3.93
CA ASN A 2 -10.25 -13.85 -4.39
C ASN A 2 -10.87 -12.45 -4.40
N GLU A 3 -10.73 -11.71 -3.31
CA GLU A 3 -10.96 -10.27 -3.39
C GLU A 3 -9.89 -9.68 -4.31
N GLU A 4 -10.33 -9.27 -5.49
CA GLU A 4 -9.52 -8.69 -6.53
C GLU A 4 -8.79 -7.44 -6.02
N ILE A 5 -7.57 -7.21 -6.51
CA ILE A 5 -6.79 -6.00 -6.23
C ILE A 5 -7.40 -4.87 -7.06
N ASP A 6 -7.96 -3.87 -6.39
CA ASP A 6 -8.60 -2.73 -7.06
C ASP A 6 -7.59 -1.66 -7.52
N ASN A 7 -8.09 -0.63 -8.19
CA ASN A 7 -7.26 0.44 -8.74
C ASN A 7 -6.54 1.26 -7.66
N ILE A 8 -7.12 1.40 -6.47
CA ILE A 8 -6.49 2.12 -5.34
C ILE A 8 -5.34 1.27 -4.81
N ASP A 9 -5.54 -0.03 -4.62
CA ASP A 9 -4.49 -0.95 -4.20
C ASP A 9 -3.33 -0.95 -5.20
N ARG A 10 -3.62 -0.98 -6.51
CA ARG A 10 -2.59 -0.90 -7.57
C ARG A 10 -1.78 0.41 -7.50
N LYS A 11 -2.42 1.54 -7.25
CA LYS A 11 -1.73 2.83 -7.07
C LYS A 11 -0.84 2.82 -5.83
N ILE A 12 -1.34 2.33 -4.70
CA ILE A 12 -0.56 2.21 -3.45
C ILE A 12 0.67 1.33 -3.68
N ILE A 13 0.50 0.18 -4.33
CA ILE A 13 1.62 -0.73 -4.67
C ILE A 13 2.63 -0.02 -5.56
N SER A 14 2.19 0.66 -6.62
CA SER A 14 3.07 1.40 -7.53
C SER A 14 3.89 2.47 -6.79
N ILE A 15 3.25 3.21 -5.89
CA ILE A 15 3.93 4.23 -5.08
C ILE A 15 4.99 3.60 -4.16
N LEU A 16 4.66 2.52 -3.46
CA LEU A 16 5.58 1.83 -2.55
C LEU A 16 6.72 1.11 -3.29
N LEU A 17 6.49 0.65 -4.53
CA LEU A 17 7.55 0.09 -5.37
C LEU A 17 8.55 1.16 -5.83
N ASN A 18 8.07 2.37 -6.11
CA ASN A 18 8.92 3.50 -6.50
C ASN A 18 9.65 4.07 -5.27
N GLU A 19 8.92 4.36 -4.19
CA GLU A 19 9.49 4.88 -2.95
C GLU A 19 8.82 4.25 -1.73
N GLY A 20 9.37 3.12 -1.28
CA GLY A 20 8.85 2.35 -0.15
C GLY A 20 8.90 3.03 1.21
N ARG A 21 9.55 4.21 1.29
CA ARG A 21 9.63 5.04 2.51
C ARG A 21 8.54 6.10 2.59
N LYS A 22 7.70 6.26 1.57
CA LYS A 22 6.61 7.23 1.61
C LYS A 22 5.66 6.94 2.76
N SER A 23 5.36 7.99 3.51
CA SER A 23 4.40 7.92 4.61
C SER A 23 2.99 7.65 4.09
N PHE A 24 2.13 7.10 4.94
CA PHE A 24 0.73 6.88 4.58
C PHE A 24 0.00 8.18 4.27
N ASN A 25 0.42 9.30 4.87
CA ASN A 25 -0.12 10.62 4.60
C ASN A 25 0.26 11.13 3.20
N GLU A 26 1.50 10.92 2.76
CA GLU A 26 1.88 11.26 1.38
C GLU A 26 1.11 10.41 0.37
N ILE A 27 0.99 9.11 0.63
CA ILE A 27 0.24 8.19 -0.22
C ILE A 27 -1.24 8.58 -0.27
N SER A 28 -1.83 9.01 0.85
CA SER A 28 -3.22 9.43 0.90
C SER A 28 -3.49 10.67 0.05
N LEU A 29 -2.58 11.65 0.08
CA LEU A 29 -2.64 12.85 -0.76
C LEU A 29 -2.54 12.50 -2.25
N ILE A 30 -1.69 11.55 -2.63
CA ILE A 30 -1.50 11.13 -4.03
C ILE A 30 -2.70 10.33 -4.54
N VAL A 31 -3.26 9.44 -3.72
CA VAL A 31 -4.30 8.49 -4.14
C VAL A 31 -5.72 9.05 -3.98
N GLY A 32 -5.90 10.11 -3.18
CA GLY A 32 -7.18 10.78 -3.00
C GLY A 32 -8.13 10.05 -2.03
N VAL A 33 -7.58 9.39 -1.02
CA VAL A 33 -8.33 8.69 0.03
C VAL A 33 -7.81 9.08 1.41
N SER A 34 -8.51 8.76 2.48
CA SER A 34 -8.01 9.04 3.84
C SER A 34 -6.78 8.19 4.19
N THR A 35 -5.92 8.70 5.08
CA THR A 35 -4.78 7.97 5.63
C THR A 35 -5.19 6.63 6.26
N GLY A 36 -6.35 6.60 6.93
CA GLY A 36 -6.92 5.36 7.48
C GLY A 36 -7.27 4.33 6.41
N THR A 37 -7.80 4.77 5.25
CA THR A 37 -8.05 3.89 4.10
C THR A 37 -6.76 3.34 3.52
N VAL A 38 -5.71 4.16 3.39
CA VAL A 38 -4.38 3.69 2.94
C VAL A 38 -3.84 2.63 3.90
N ALA A 39 -3.86 2.89 5.21
CA ALA A 39 -3.37 1.97 6.22
C ALA A 39 -4.12 0.62 6.19
N ASN A 40 -5.45 0.66 6.09
CA ASN A 40 -6.28 -0.54 5.99
C ASN A 40 -5.96 -1.36 4.73
N ARG A 41 -5.74 -0.69 3.60
CA ARG A 41 -5.40 -1.35 2.33
C ARG A 41 -4.00 -1.96 2.36
N ILE A 42 -3.00 -1.25 2.86
CA ILE A 42 -1.64 -1.80 3.04
C ILE A 42 -1.68 -3.02 3.96
N LYS A 43 -2.41 -2.96 5.08
CA LYS A 43 -2.61 -4.09 5.99
C LYS A 43 -3.28 -5.28 5.30
N LYS A 44 -4.28 -5.03 4.45
CA LYS A 44 -4.95 -6.06 3.64
C LYS A 44 -3.99 -6.71 2.65
N LEU A 45 -3.16 -5.91 1.96
CA LEU A 45 -2.17 -6.39 1.00
C LEU A 45 -1.04 -7.19 1.65
N LEU A 46 -0.62 -6.80 2.86
CA LEU A 46 0.30 -7.59 3.69
C LEU A 46 -0.32 -8.95 4.06
N LYS A 47 -1.55 -8.95 4.57
CA LYS A 47 -2.27 -10.18 4.95
C LYS A 47 -2.47 -11.14 3.77
N LYS A 48 -2.66 -10.60 2.57
CA LYS A 48 -2.76 -11.36 1.32
C LYS A 48 -1.41 -11.85 0.77
N GLY A 49 -0.29 -11.42 1.36
CA GLY A 49 1.06 -11.74 0.85
C GLY A 49 1.44 -11.01 -0.43
N VAL A 50 0.66 -9.99 -0.84
CA VAL A 50 0.96 -9.14 -2.00
C VAL A 50 2.14 -8.23 -1.68
N ILE A 51 2.11 -7.59 -0.52
CA ILE A 51 3.28 -6.92 0.06
C ILE A 51 3.94 -7.93 0.99
N LYS A 52 5.22 -8.24 0.77
CA LYS A 52 5.94 -9.26 1.55
C LYS A 52 6.73 -8.68 2.72
N LYS A 53 7.39 -7.55 2.52
CA LYS A 53 8.26 -6.91 3.52
C LYS A 53 8.56 -5.46 3.15
N PHE A 54 8.86 -4.63 4.14
CA PHE A 54 9.41 -3.28 4.00
C PHE A 54 10.79 -3.30 4.66
N THR A 55 11.88 -3.52 3.91
CA THR A 55 13.12 -3.90 4.61
C THR A 55 14.44 -3.52 3.97
N VAL A 56 15.41 -3.37 4.86
CA VAL A 56 16.85 -3.46 4.72
C VAL A 56 17.32 -4.56 5.67
N ASP A 57 18.22 -5.42 5.21
CA ASP A 57 18.90 -6.47 6.01
C ASP A 57 20.40 -6.13 6.07
N LEU A 58 21.01 -6.21 7.25
CA LEU A 58 22.45 -6.07 7.51
C LEU A 58 22.94 -7.21 8.41
#